data_AF-A0A1C5RQL3-F1
#
_entry.id   AF-A0A1C5RQL3-F1
#
_cell.length_a   1.000
_cell.length_b   1.000
_cell.length_c   1.000
_cell.angle_alpha   90.00
_cell.angle_beta   90.00
_cell.angle_gamma   90.00
#
_symmetry.space_group_name_H-M   'P 1'
#
loop_
_entity.id
_entity.type
_entity.pdbx_description
1 polymer ?
#
loop_
_entity_poly.entity_id
_entity_poly.type
_entity_poly.pdbx_seq_one_letter_code
_entity_poly.pdbx_strand_id
1 'polypeptide(L)' 'MKQYDTVELKDGRTGVIVEVFDDGYMIDVGSSPKDWDTIFVKNDEIKGLV' A
#
# COMPACT_ATOMS: atom_id res chain seq x y z
N MET A 1 11.16 0.39 1.98
CA MET A 1 9.76 0.56 2.40
C MET A 1 9.61 0.00 3.79
N LYS A 2 8.92 0.73 4.67
CA LYS A 2 8.65 0.38 6.07
C LYS A 2 7.21 0.75 6.43
N GLN A 3 6.75 0.31 7.59
CA GLN A 3 5.45 0.71 8.14
C GLN A 3 5.31 2.24 8.17
N TYR A 4 4.15 2.72 7.75
CA TYR A 4 3.72 4.11 7.58
C TYR A 4 4.37 4.88 6.43
N ASP A 5 5.22 4.25 5.60
CA ASP A 5 5.59 4.84 4.31
C ASP A 5 4.33 4.94 3.43
N THR A 6 4.22 6.05 2.69
CA THR A 6 3.22 6.20 1.63
C THR A 6 3.83 5.74 0.30
N VAL A 7 3.09 4.94 -0.46
CA VAL A 7 3.54 4.35 -1.72
C VAL A 7 2.53 4.54 -2.83
N GLU A 8 3.02 4.60 -4.07
CA GLU A 8 2.21 4.52 -5.28
C GLU A 8 2.22 3.07 -5.78
N LEU A 9 1.05 2.50 -6.02
CA LEU A 9 0.86 1.18 -6.61
C LEU A 9 0.87 1.27 -8.14
N LYS A 10 1.20 0.17 -8.81
CA LYS A 10 1.20 0.12 -10.29
C LYS A 10 -0.17 0.38 -10.92
N ASP A 11 -1.25 0.12 -10.19
CA ASP A 11 -2.62 0.43 -10.62
C ASP A 11 -3.01 1.90 -10.47
N GLY A 12 -2.09 2.75 -9.99
CA GLY A 12 -2.26 4.19 -9.82
C GLY A 12 -2.88 4.61 -8.49
N ARG A 13 -3.22 3.67 -7.60
CA ARG A 13 -3.63 4.01 -6.22
C ARG A 13 -2.43 4.44 -5.38
N THR A 14 -2.70 5.30 -4.40
CA THR A 14 -1.77 5.62 -3.31
C THR A 14 -2.26 4.95 -2.04
N GLY A 15 -1.35 4.42 -1.23
CA GLY A 15 -1.69 3.82 0.05
C GLY A 15 -0.59 3.93 1.09
N VAL A 16 -0.93 3.61 2.34
CA VAL A 16 -0.01 3.63 3.47
C VAL A 16 0.28 2.20 3.91
N ILE A 17 1.56 1.85 4.04
CA ILE A 17 1.95 0.53 4.55
C ILE A 17 1.57 0.43 6.03
N VAL A 18 0.71 -0.52 6.38
CA VAL A 18 0.29 -0.76 7.77
C VAL A 18 0.93 -2.00 8.38
N GLU A 19 1.46 -2.92 7.58
CA GLU A 19 2.25 -4.06 8.05
C GLU A 19 3.26 -4.52 6.98
N VAL A 20 4.42 -5.03 7.43
CA VAL A 20 5.52 -5.48 6.56
C VAL A 20 5.74 -6.97 6.77
N PHE A 21 5.74 -7.74 5.68
CA PHE A 21 6.02 -9.16 5.66
C PHE A 21 7.25 -9.45 4.80
N ASP A 22 7.76 -10.68 4.84
CA ASP A 22 8.92 -11.10 4.04
C ASP A 22 8.62 -11.08 2.53
N ASP A 23 7.36 -11.29 2.13
CA ASP A 23 6.93 -11.43 0.73
C ASP A 23 5.97 -10.32 0.24
N GLY A 24 5.68 -9.33 1.08
CA GLY A 24 4.76 -8.26 0.73
C GLY A 24 4.41 -7.31 1.86
N TYR A 25 3.32 -6.57 1.66
CA TYR A 25 2.87 -5.49 2.54
C TYR A 25 1.35 -5.50 2.65
N MET A 26 0.82 -5.20 3.84
CA MET A 26 -0.55 -4.74 3.97
C MET A 26 -0.59 -3.23 3.82
N ILE A 27 -1.47 -2.74 2.96
CA ILE A 27 -1.58 -1.34 2.59
C ILE A 27 -3.03 -0.89 2.72
N ASP A 28 -3.24 0.18 3.47
CA ASP A 28 -4.52 0.89 3.50
C ASP A 28 -4.60 1.83 2.30
N VAL A 29 -5.65 1.69 1.51
CA VAL A 29 -5.96 2.50 0.32
C VAL A 29 -7.34 3.11 0.45
N GLY A 30 -7.61 4.13 -0.37
CA GLY A 30 -8.90 4.83 -0.40
C GLY A 30 -8.81 6.21 0.24
N SER A 31 -9.81 7.04 -0.05
CA SER A 31 -9.83 8.47 0.31
C SER A 31 -10.79 8.79 1.47
N SER A 32 -11.70 7.87 1.80
CA SER A 32 -12.76 8.05 2.79
C SER A 32 -13.27 6.70 3.33
N PRO A 33 -14.06 6.68 4.42
CA PRO A 33 -14.66 5.44 4.94
C PRO A 33 -15.56 4.67 3.95
N LYS A 34 -15.91 5.28 2.81
CA LYS A 34 -16.75 4.63 1.79
C LYS A 34 -15.95 3.73 0.84
N ASP A 35 -14.66 4.01 0.69
CA ASP A 35 -13.75 3.39 -0.29
C ASP A 35 -12.47 2.86 0.35
N TRP A 36 -12.40 2.84 1.68
CA TRP A 36 -11.30 2.22 2.40
C TRP A 36 -11.25 0.72 2.17
N ASP A 37 -10.03 0.25 1.93
CA ASP A 37 -9.72 -1.17 1.81
C ASP A 37 -8.31 -1.40 2.33
N THR A 38 -8.10 -2.56 2.93
CA THR A 38 -6.78 -3.02 3.36
C THR A 38 -6.39 -4.17 2.46
N ILE A 39 -5.41 -3.94 1.59
CA ILE A 39 -4.99 -4.92 0.59
C ILE A 39 -3.62 -5.48 0.91
N PHE A 40 -3.39 -6.75 0.56
CA PHE A 40 -2.05 -7.32 0.53
C PHE A 40 -1.46 -7.16 -0.86
N VAL A 41 -0.27 -6.58 -0.95
CA VAL A 41 0.46 -6.44 -2.22
C VAL A 41 1.87 -7.01 -2.11
N LYS A 42 2.35 -7.57 -3.21
CA LYS A 42 3.75 -7.99 -3.35
C LYS A 42 4.62 -6.77 -3.67
N ASN A 43 5.91 -6.89 -3.41
CA ASN A 43 6.89 -5.82 -3.65
C ASN A 43 6.92 -5.35 -5.12
N ASP A 44 6.67 -6.26 -6.07
CA ASP A 44 6.63 -5.94 -7.50
C ASP A 44 5.37 -5.17 -7.92
N GLU A 45 4.34 -5.07 -7.09
CA GLU A 45 3.14 -4.27 -7.37
C GLU A 45 3.29 -2.80 -6.94
N ILE A 46 4.38 -2.47 -6.22
CA ILE A 46 4.67 -1.11 -5.78
C ILE A 46 5.56 -0.41 -6.81
N LYS A 47 5.11 0.75 -7.28
CA LYS A 47 5.84 1.58 -8.23
C LYS A 47 6.97 2.37 -7.54
N GLY A 48 6.72 2.86 -6.33
CA GLY A 48 7.71 3.60 -5.54
C GLY A 48 7.13 4.27 -4.30
N LEU A 49 8.01 4.95 -3.56
CA LEU A 49 7.62 5.85 -2.47
C LEU A 49 7.07 7.17 -3.03
N VAL A 50 6.19 7.80 -2.25
CA VAL A 50 5.64 9.14 -2.51
C VAL A 50 6.24 10.17 -1.56
#